data_AF-A0A7S2N3R8-F1
#
_entry.id   AF-A0A7S2N3R8-F1
#
_cell.length_a   1.000
_cell.length_b   1.000
_cell.length_c   1.000
_cell.angle_alpha   90.00
_cell.angle_beta   90.00
_cell.angle_gamma   90.00
#
_symmetry.space_group_name_H-M   'P 1'
#
loop_
_entity.id
_entity.type
_entity.pdbx_description
1 polymer ?
#
loop_
_entity_poly.entity_id
_entity_poly.type
_entity_poly.pdbx_seq_one_letter_code
_entity_poly.pdbx_strand_id
1 'polypeptide(L)'
;TLAAQPAASEPLAAAAAAPMPQAPAVPVVPKAAPKEKRKPGPKKKAPPPVPQFPAPAPQPPQQEPWQILRGKVLPPKSGDDNYEISDKEDSADEMEEPDRSHKHVPSWSADWTEQLAKQEGVDPDSIFGSKVPLCNIDVIFPDVLYKARGAQPPRRKRGSSCQWQRDRLSRSEISAYRQKMGQQRRWSALNKSMAKKIVGAAKAAPK
;
A
#
# COMPACT_ATOMS: atom_id res chain seq x y z
N THR A 1 -34.33 37.97 -15.33
CA THR A 1 -33.91 38.85 -14.21
C THR A 1 -33.37 37.96 -13.10
N LEU A 2 -32.10 37.58 -13.20
CA LEU A 2 -31.46 36.66 -12.24
C LEU A 2 -30.91 37.51 -11.09
N ALA A 3 -31.40 37.28 -9.88
CA ALA A 3 -31.01 38.00 -8.68
C ALA A 3 -29.59 37.58 -8.25
N ALA A 4 -28.67 38.53 -8.25
CA ALA A 4 -27.34 38.41 -7.71
C ALA A 4 -27.40 38.28 -6.18
N GLN A 5 -26.83 37.20 -5.63
CA GLN A 5 -26.62 37.07 -4.19
C GLN A 5 -25.34 37.82 -3.78
N PRO A 6 -25.36 38.60 -2.68
CA PRO A 6 -24.17 39.27 -2.19
C PRO A 6 -23.23 38.29 -1.46
N ALA A 7 -21.95 38.37 -1.80
CA ALA A 7 -20.87 37.68 -1.12
C ALA A 7 -20.75 38.19 0.33
N ALA A 8 -20.89 37.27 1.28
CA ALA A 8 -20.61 37.54 2.69
C ALA A 8 -19.09 37.53 2.90
N SER A 9 -18.54 38.69 3.23
CA SER A 9 -17.16 38.90 3.64
C SER A 9 -16.95 38.36 5.06
N GLU A 10 -16.24 37.24 5.21
CA GLU A 10 -15.80 36.78 6.53
C GLU A 10 -14.60 37.60 7.03
N PRO A 11 -14.59 38.03 8.30
CA PRO A 11 -13.48 38.76 8.87
C PRO A 11 -12.29 37.83 9.15
N LEU A 12 -11.12 38.22 8.65
CA LEU A 12 -9.81 37.68 9.05
C LEU A 12 -9.61 37.86 10.55
N ALA A 13 -9.80 36.79 11.32
CA ALA A 13 -9.42 36.72 12.71
C ALA A 13 -7.88 36.71 12.80
N ALA A 14 -7.33 37.79 13.37
CA ALA A 14 -5.93 37.90 13.73
C ALA A 14 -5.54 36.78 14.70
N ALA A 15 -4.77 35.81 14.21
CA ALA A 15 -4.17 34.76 15.01
C ALA A 15 -3.12 35.39 15.94
N ALA A 16 -3.51 35.60 17.20
CA ALA A 16 -2.60 35.94 18.28
C ALA A 16 -1.51 34.85 18.38
N ALA A 17 -0.25 35.26 18.24
CA ALA A 17 0.91 34.41 18.40
C ALA A 17 0.93 33.80 19.81
N ALA A 18 0.53 32.54 19.92
CA ALA A 18 0.67 31.78 21.15
C ALA A 18 2.17 31.57 21.46
N PRO A 19 2.62 31.78 22.70
CA PRO A 19 4.00 31.54 23.10
C PRO A 19 4.35 30.05 22.95
N MET A 20 5.46 29.77 22.27
CA MET A 20 5.99 28.42 22.09
C MET A 20 6.16 27.73 23.45
N PRO A 21 5.64 26.50 23.65
CA PRO A 21 5.95 25.73 24.84
C PRO A 21 7.43 25.37 24.84
N GLN A 22 8.16 25.80 25.89
CA GLN A 22 9.53 25.38 26.15
C GLN A 22 9.57 23.86 26.26
N ALA A 23 10.43 23.23 25.44
CA ALA A 23 10.60 21.79 25.44
C ALA A 23 11.06 21.31 26.83
N PRO A 24 10.43 20.27 27.41
CA PRO A 24 10.88 19.71 28.68
C PRO A 24 12.29 19.13 28.52
N ALA A 25 13.17 19.51 29.45
CA ALA A 25 14.55 19.06 29.53
C ALA A 25 14.61 17.53 29.44
N VAL A 26 15.31 17.03 28.43
CA VAL A 26 15.53 15.61 28.19
C VAL A 26 16.31 15.04 29.38
N PRO A 27 15.80 14.03 30.10
CA PRO A 27 16.53 13.41 31.19
C PRO A 27 17.79 12.73 30.64
N VAL A 28 18.94 13.15 31.16
CA VAL A 28 20.25 12.56 30.91
C VAL A 28 20.22 11.10 31.35
N VAL A 29 20.21 10.19 30.37
CA VAL A 29 20.23 8.75 30.62
C VAL A 29 21.59 8.38 31.23
N PRO A 30 21.64 7.81 32.45
CA PRO A 30 22.89 7.43 33.09
C PRO A 30 23.60 6.33 32.30
N LYS A 31 24.91 6.53 32.17
CA LYS A 31 25.90 5.68 31.52
C LYS A 31 25.83 4.25 32.07
N ALA A 32 25.68 3.28 31.17
CA ALA A 32 25.48 1.86 31.47
C ALA A 32 26.54 1.30 32.43
N ALA A 33 26.05 0.69 33.51
CA ALA A 33 26.84 -0.05 34.48
C ALA A 33 27.50 -1.30 33.84
N PRO A 34 28.67 -1.74 34.36
CA PRO A 34 29.39 -2.91 33.86
C PRO A 34 28.57 -4.20 34.01
N LYS A 35 28.51 -4.98 32.92
CA LYS A 35 27.80 -6.26 32.85
C LYS A 35 28.38 -7.26 33.83
N GLU A 36 27.63 -7.53 34.89
CA GLU A 36 27.89 -8.60 35.84
C GLU A 36 27.87 -9.96 35.12
N LYS A 37 28.93 -10.75 35.31
CA LYS A 37 29.08 -12.10 34.74
C LYS A 37 28.04 -13.02 35.37
N ARG A 38 26.94 -13.26 34.64
CA ARG A 38 25.89 -14.21 35.05
C ARG A 38 26.48 -15.61 35.21
N LYS A 39 26.29 -16.18 36.40
CA LYS A 39 26.65 -17.57 36.73
C LYS A 39 25.95 -18.55 35.77
N PRO A 40 26.59 -19.68 35.40
CA PRO A 40 25.99 -20.69 34.55
C PRO A 40 24.73 -21.25 35.22
N GLY A 41 23.59 -21.09 34.55
CA GLY A 41 22.31 -21.61 35.02
C GLY A 41 22.27 -23.15 35.03
N PRO A 42 21.38 -23.76 35.84
CA PRO A 42 21.25 -25.20 35.96
C PRO A 42 20.91 -25.85 34.61
N LYS A 43 21.58 -26.97 34.31
CA LYS A 43 21.42 -27.76 33.09
C LYS A 43 19.95 -28.18 32.96
N LYS A 44 19.27 -27.68 31.93
CA LYS A 44 17.88 -28.06 31.62
C LYS A 44 17.83 -29.56 31.34
N LYS A 45 16.92 -30.26 32.03
CA LYS A 45 16.63 -31.68 31.80
C LYS A 45 16.28 -31.89 30.33
N ALA A 46 16.80 -32.97 29.74
CA ALA A 46 16.55 -33.30 28.34
C ALA A 46 15.03 -33.36 28.08
N PRO A 47 14.54 -32.72 27.00
CA PRO A 47 13.13 -32.81 26.65
C PRO A 47 12.77 -34.28 26.38
N PRO A 48 11.55 -34.72 26.73
CA PRO A 48 11.09 -36.07 26.43
C PRO A 48 11.18 -36.34 24.92
N PRO A 49 11.44 -37.59 24.51
CA PRO A 49 11.52 -37.95 23.11
C PRO A 49 10.22 -37.59 22.41
N VAL A 50 10.28 -36.59 21.53
CA VAL A 50 9.14 -36.16 20.71
C VAL A 50 8.81 -37.30 19.75
N PRO A 51 7.54 -37.75 19.66
CA PRO A 51 7.11 -38.75 18.70
C PRO A 51 7.59 -38.37 17.29
N GLN A 52 8.32 -39.27 16.64
CA GLN A 52 8.75 -39.07 15.27
C GLN A 52 7.52 -39.15 14.37
N PHE A 53 7.07 -37.99 13.87
CA PHE A 53 6.08 -37.96 12.81
C PHE A 53 6.73 -38.54 11.54
N PRO A 54 6.06 -39.46 10.83
CA PRO A 54 6.58 -40.01 9.59
C PRO A 54 6.92 -38.86 8.64
N ALA A 55 8.11 -38.92 8.04
CA ALA A 55 8.58 -37.91 7.13
C ALA A 55 7.50 -37.69 6.05
N PRO A 56 7.01 -36.45 5.86
CA PRO A 56 5.99 -36.19 4.86
C PRO A 56 6.53 -36.64 3.50
N ALA A 57 5.74 -37.46 2.81
CA ALA A 57 6.06 -37.90 1.46
C ALA A 57 6.45 -36.67 0.61
N PRO A 58 7.47 -36.79 -0.28
CA PRO A 58 7.91 -35.67 -1.10
C PRO A 58 6.72 -35.08 -1.86
N GLN A 59 6.27 -33.90 -1.42
CA GLN A 59 5.19 -33.21 -2.10
C GLN A 59 5.72 -32.77 -3.46
N PRO A 60 4.95 -32.96 -4.54
CA PRO A 60 5.33 -32.41 -5.83
C PRO A 60 5.57 -30.91 -5.66
N PRO A 61 6.57 -30.33 -6.35
CA PRO A 61 6.90 -28.92 -6.22
C PRO A 61 5.64 -28.10 -6.49
N GLN A 62 5.08 -27.49 -5.44
CA GLN A 62 3.96 -26.58 -5.57
C GLN A 62 4.45 -25.40 -6.42
N GLN A 63 3.84 -25.22 -7.59
CA GLN A 63 4.14 -24.07 -8.42
C GLN A 63 3.76 -22.80 -7.67
N GLU A 64 4.67 -21.83 -7.67
CA GLU A 64 4.46 -20.54 -7.03
C GLU A 64 3.29 -19.81 -7.73
N PRO A 65 2.46 -19.03 -7.01
CA PRO A 65 1.27 -18.39 -7.59
C PRO A 65 1.53 -17.54 -8.86
N TRP A 66 2.72 -16.96 -8.98
CA TRP A 66 3.12 -16.19 -10.15
C TRP A 66 3.39 -17.06 -11.39
N GLN A 67 3.83 -18.30 -11.22
CA GLN A 67 4.02 -19.26 -12.32
C GLN A 67 2.68 -19.63 -12.95
N ILE A 68 1.67 -19.86 -12.09
CA ILE A 68 0.29 -20.13 -12.51
C ILE A 68 -0.28 -18.94 -13.30
N LEU A 69 -0.01 -17.71 -12.86
CA LEU A 69 -0.48 -16.51 -13.56
C LEU A 69 0.18 -16.33 -14.94
N ARG A 70 1.48 -16.63 -15.07
CA ARG A 70 2.20 -16.52 -16.36
C ARG A 70 1.81 -17.58 -17.38
N GLY A 71 1.27 -18.72 -16.93
CA GLY A 71 0.79 -19.77 -17.83
C GLY A 71 -0.54 -19.46 -18.52
N LYS A 72 -1.24 -18.39 -18.13
CA LYS A 72 -2.52 -18.01 -18.73
C LYS A 72 -2.30 -17.31 -20.07
N VAL A 73 -2.93 -17.82 -21.12
CA VAL A 73 -2.97 -17.16 -22.43
C VAL A 73 -3.75 -15.85 -22.28
N LEU A 74 -3.08 -14.73 -22.53
CA LEU A 74 -3.72 -13.41 -22.53
C LEU A 74 -4.52 -13.21 -23.83
N PRO A 75 -5.63 -12.48 -23.79
CA PRO A 75 -6.33 -12.08 -25.01
C PRO A 75 -5.40 -11.25 -25.92
N PRO A 76 -5.69 -11.19 -27.23
CA PRO A 76 -4.96 -10.32 -28.15
C PRO A 76 -4.93 -8.88 -27.62
N LYS A 77 -3.77 -8.23 -27.76
CA LYS A 77 -3.57 -6.85 -27.32
C LYS A 77 -4.58 -5.93 -28.00
N SER A 78 -5.34 -5.16 -27.20
CA SER A 78 -6.20 -4.12 -27.75
C SER A 78 -5.35 -2.99 -28.32
N GLY A 79 -5.77 -2.41 -29.44
CA GLY A 79 -5.12 -1.20 -29.99
C GLY A 79 -5.17 -0.03 -29.01
N ASP A 80 -6.22 0.03 -28.20
CA ASP A 80 -6.46 1.08 -27.20
C ASP A 80 -5.52 0.98 -25.97
N ASP A 81 -4.87 -0.17 -25.75
CA ASP A 81 -3.97 -0.40 -24.61
C ASP A 81 -2.54 0.12 -24.86
N ASN A 82 -2.25 0.61 -26.07
CA ASN A 82 -0.97 1.20 -26.41
C ASN A 82 -0.99 2.69 -26.05
N TYR A 83 -0.49 3.03 -24.86
CA TYR A 83 -0.19 4.43 -24.57
C TYR A 83 1.02 4.86 -25.40
N GLU A 84 0.85 5.93 -26.16
CA GLU A 84 1.98 6.69 -26.68
C GLU A 84 2.68 7.34 -25.48
N ILE A 85 3.63 6.62 -24.90
CA ILE A 85 4.62 7.22 -24.00
C ILE A 85 5.49 8.07 -24.91
N SER A 86 5.07 9.32 -25.14
CA SER A 86 5.93 10.30 -25.82
C SER A 86 7.19 10.42 -24.99
N ASP A 87 8.29 9.89 -25.54
CA ASP A 87 9.64 9.95 -25.02
C ASP A 87 10.13 11.41 -25.16
N LYS A 88 9.51 12.32 -24.40
CA LYS A 88 9.87 13.74 -24.36
C LYS A 88 10.92 13.90 -23.27
N GLU A 89 12.08 13.27 -23.47
CA GLU A 89 13.27 13.53 -22.68
C GLU A 89 13.76 14.97 -22.94
N ASP A 90 13.89 15.73 -21.86
CA ASP A 90 14.80 16.87 -21.68
C ASP A 90 14.79 18.03 -22.70
N SER A 91 13.74 18.87 -22.70
CA SER A 91 13.92 20.29 -23.03
C SER A 91 13.86 21.11 -21.75
N ALA A 92 15.04 21.36 -21.18
CA ALA A 92 15.25 21.81 -19.80
C ALA A 92 14.99 23.31 -19.53
N ASP A 93 14.25 24.03 -20.38
CA ASP A 93 14.24 25.51 -20.31
C ASP A 93 12.90 26.21 -20.54
N GLU A 94 11.77 25.50 -20.39
CA GLU A 94 10.45 26.15 -20.53
C GLU A 94 9.56 25.82 -19.32
N MET A 95 9.41 26.81 -18.43
CA MET A 95 8.55 26.78 -17.24
C MET A 95 7.05 26.76 -17.56
N GLU A 96 6.69 26.72 -18.84
CA GLU A 96 5.31 26.67 -19.30
C GLU A 96 4.81 25.23 -19.20
N GLU A 97 3.73 25.00 -18.45
CA GLU A 97 3.14 23.66 -18.35
C GLU A 97 2.82 23.17 -19.78
N PRO A 98 3.46 22.09 -20.25
CA PRO A 98 3.30 21.66 -21.63
C PRO A 98 1.83 21.27 -21.86
N ASP A 99 1.22 21.79 -22.93
CA ASP A 99 -0.17 21.49 -23.25
C ASP A 99 -0.39 19.97 -23.37
N ARG A 100 -1.25 19.43 -22.51
CA ARG A 100 -1.61 18.01 -22.45
C ARG A 100 -2.98 17.72 -23.05
N SER A 101 -3.64 18.72 -23.66
CA SER A 101 -4.98 18.60 -24.25
C SER A 101 -5.08 17.53 -25.34
N HIS A 102 -3.98 17.26 -26.05
CA HIS A 102 -3.90 16.26 -27.12
C HIS A 102 -3.62 14.83 -26.63
N LYS A 103 -3.39 14.60 -25.33
CA LYS A 103 -3.12 13.25 -24.83
C LYS A 103 -4.38 12.41 -24.87
N HIS A 104 -4.26 11.17 -25.35
CA HIS A 104 -5.36 10.22 -25.38
C HIS A 104 -5.93 9.99 -23.97
N VAL A 105 -7.23 10.24 -23.81
CA VAL A 105 -7.97 10.02 -22.56
C VAL A 105 -8.60 8.63 -22.61
N PRO A 106 -8.27 7.70 -21.69
CA PRO A 106 -8.82 6.35 -21.71
C PRO A 106 -10.33 6.36 -21.52
N SER A 107 -11.04 5.53 -22.28
CA SER A 107 -12.50 5.39 -22.20
C SER A 107 -13.00 5.07 -20.78
N TRP A 108 -12.26 4.28 -19.99
CA TRP A 108 -12.63 3.95 -18.61
C TRP A 108 -12.66 5.17 -17.68
N SER A 109 -11.97 6.26 -18.05
CA SER A 109 -11.96 7.50 -17.29
C SER A 109 -13.14 8.42 -17.63
N ALA A 110 -13.91 8.18 -18.70
CA ALA A 110 -15.04 9.02 -19.08
C ALA A 110 -16.10 9.10 -17.96
N ASP A 111 -16.40 7.97 -17.32
CA ASP A 111 -17.41 7.85 -16.26
C ASP A 111 -16.79 7.77 -14.86
N TRP A 112 -15.60 8.36 -14.65
CA TRP A 112 -14.86 8.22 -13.39
C TRP A 112 -15.65 8.70 -12.17
N THR A 113 -16.46 9.76 -12.31
CA THR A 113 -17.30 10.29 -11.22
C THR A 113 -18.34 9.28 -10.76
N GLU A 114 -19.00 8.60 -11.71
CA GLU A 114 -19.98 7.55 -11.37
C GLU A 114 -19.30 6.33 -10.75
N GLN A 115 -18.12 5.96 -11.25
CA GLN A 115 -17.33 4.87 -10.69
C GLN A 115 -16.87 5.20 -9.26
N LEU A 116 -16.46 6.44 -9.01
CA LEU A 116 -16.08 6.91 -7.69
C LEU A 116 -17.25 6.84 -6.70
N ALA A 117 -18.44 7.28 -7.12
CA ALA A 117 -19.66 7.15 -6.31
C ALA A 117 -19.98 5.68 -5.97
N LYS A 118 -19.76 4.75 -6.91
CA LYS A 118 -19.92 3.31 -6.66
C LYS A 118 -18.89 2.78 -5.65
N GLN A 119 -17.68 3.36 -5.62
CA GLN A 119 -16.56 2.95 -4.77
C GLN A 119 -16.56 3.56 -3.36
N GLU A 120 -17.25 4.69 -3.13
CA GLU A 120 -17.20 5.46 -1.88
C GLU A 120 -17.38 4.60 -0.61
N GLY A 121 -18.37 3.70 -0.60
CA GLY A 121 -18.62 2.84 0.56
C GLY A 121 -17.79 1.55 0.65
N VAL A 122 -16.76 1.37 -0.17
CA VAL A 122 -15.92 0.15 -0.19
C VAL A 122 -14.73 0.30 0.75
N ASP A 123 -14.52 -0.70 1.62
CA ASP A 123 -13.38 -0.74 2.55
C ASP A 123 -12.08 -1.04 1.79
N PRO A 124 -11.11 -0.11 1.72
CA PRO A 124 -9.85 -0.33 1.00
C PRO A 124 -9.03 -1.46 1.61
N ASP A 125 -9.08 -1.66 2.93
CA ASP A 125 -8.35 -2.74 3.61
C ASP A 125 -8.92 -4.12 3.26
N SER A 126 -10.14 -4.18 2.72
CA SER A 126 -10.72 -5.42 2.21
C SER A 126 -10.22 -5.80 0.81
N ILE A 127 -9.66 -4.84 0.05
CA ILE A 127 -9.06 -5.02 -1.27
C ILE A 127 -7.57 -5.32 -1.11
N PHE A 128 -6.85 -4.43 -0.44
CA PHE A 128 -5.39 -4.46 -0.34
C PHE A 128 -4.88 -5.25 0.87
N GLY A 129 -5.78 -5.61 1.79
CA GLY A 129 -5.42 -6.18 3.09
C GLY A 129 -5.07 -5.08 4.09
N SER A 130 -5.10 -5.43 5.39
CA SER A 130 -4.79 -4.49 6.48
C SER A 130 -3.29 -4.25 6.69
N LYS A 131 -2.43 -4.94 5.93
CA LYS A 131 -0.98 -4.87 6.06
C LYS A 131 -0.32 -4.87 4.69
N VAL A 132 0.44 -3.82 4.43
CA VAL A 132 1.36 -3.78 3.28
C VAL A 132 2.52 -4.74 3.54
N PRO A 133 2.88 -5.61 2.57
CA PRO A 133 4.05 -6.46 2.69
C PRO A 133 5.34 -5.68 2.96
N LEU A 134 6.29 -6.29 3.66
CA LEU A 134 7.59 -5.65 3.91
C LEU A 134 8.37 -5.54 2.59
N CYS A 135 8.80 -4.32 2.27
CA CYS A 135 9.67 -4.08 1.12
C CYS A 135 11.10 -4.57 1.44
N ASN A 136 11.42 -5.79 0.98
CA ASN A 136 12.76 -6.34 1.13
C ASN A 136 13.65 -5.89 -0.03
N ILE A 137 14.47 -4.87 0.22
CA ILE A 137 15.39 -4.29 -0.76
C ILE A 137 16.35 -5.35 -1.32
N ASP A 138 16.79 -6.32 -0.52
CA ASP A 138 17.74 -7.35 -0.96
C ASP A 138 17.12 -8.33 -1.97
N VAL A 139 15.78 -8.49 -1.93
CA VAL A 139 15.05 -9.32 -2.90
C VAL A 139 14.82 -8.54 -4.20
N ILE A 140 14.51 -7.25 -4.11
CA ILE A 140 14.20 -6.41 -5.28
C ILE A 140 15.49 -6.03 -6.02
N PHE A 141 16.55 -5.72 -5.28
CA PHE A 141 17.86 -5.31 -5.80
C PHE A 141 18.96 -6.22 -5.26
N PRO A 142 19.02 -7.48 -5.74
CA PRO A 142 20.02 -8.42 -5.27
C PRO A 142 21.43 -7.96 -5.64
N ASP A 143 22.40 -8.26 -4.77
CA ASP A 143 23.81 -7.87 -4.91
C ASP A 143 24.43 -8.31 -6.25
N VAL A 144 23.89 -9.36 -6.88
CA VAL A 144 24.33 -9.85 -8.19
C VAL A 144 24.21 -8.76 -9.27
N LEU A 145 23.15 -7.93 -9.22
CA LEU A 145 22.95 -6.85 -10.17
C LEU A 145 23.98 -5.72 -10.01
N TYR A 146 24.36 -5.41 -8.77
CA TYR A 146 25.39 -4.41 -8.48
C TYR A 146 26.77 -4.89 -8.91
N LYS A 147 27.11 -6.15 -8.58
CA LYS A 147 28.37 -6.79 -8.97
C LYS A 147 28.54 -6.83 -10.50
N ALA A 148 27.49 -7.15 -11.24
CA ALA A 148 27.52 -7.17 -12.70
C ALA A 148 27.87 -5.81 -13.33
N ARG A 149 27.60 -4.70 -12.62
CA ARG A 149 27.95 -3.34 -13.05
C ARG A 149 29.22 -2.78 -12.38
N GLY A 150 29.95 -3.60 -11.62
CA GLY A 150 31.11 -3.14 -10.85
C GLY A 150 30.78 -2.11 -9.76
N ALA A 151 29.51 -2.00 -9.38
CA ALA A 151 29.03 -1.05 -8.38
C ALA A 151 28.88 -1.75 -7.01
N GLN A 152 28.97 -0.98 -5.93
CA GLN A 152 28.65 -1.45 -4.58
C GLN A 152 27.23 -0.99 -4.21
N PRO A 153 26.41 -1.85 -3.57
CA PRO A 153 25.07 -1.46 -3.16
C PRO A 153 25.15 -0.34 -2.11
N PRO A 154 24.41 0.78 -2.27
CA PRO A 154 24.41 1.90 -1.33
C PRO A 154 23.62 1.54 -0.06
N ARG A 155 24.16 0.65 0.77
CA ARG A 155 23.55 0.23 2.04
C ARG A 155 23.80 1.29 3.11
N ARG A 156 22.95 2.30 3.18
CA ARG A 156 22.96 3.29 4.26
C ARG A 156 22.25 2.73 5.49
N LYS A 157 22.88 2.79 6.66
CA LYS A 157 22.20 2.54 7.94
C LYS A 157 21.07 3.55 8.07
N ARG A 158 19.82 3.09 8.12
CA ARG A 158 18.66 3.96 8.33
C ARG A 158 18.66 4.45 9.78
N GLY A 159 18.32 5.73 9.97
CA GLY A 159 18.18 6.35 11.28
C GLY A 159 16.83 6.05 11.94
N SER A 160 16.44 6.91 12.89
CA SER A 160 15.14 6.86 13.57
C SER A 160 13.95 6.96 12.61
N SER A 161 14.14 7.47 11.40
CA SER A 161 13.13 7.52 10.33
C SER A 161 12.62 6.16 9.86
N CYS A 162 13.17 5.04 10.35
CA CYS A 162 12.64 3.70 10.10
C CYS A 162 11.78 3.16 11.27
N GLN A 163 11.72 3.88 12.40
CA GLN A 163 11.06 3.41 13.62
C GLN A 163 9.62 3.95 13.74
N TRP A 164 8.74 3.52 12.84
CA TRP A 164 7.32 3.92 12.82
C TRP A 164 6.41 3.11 13.76
N GLN A 165 6.96 2.32 14.68
CA GLN A 165 6.14 1.42 15.52
C GLN A 165 5.20 2.16 16.47
N ARG A 166 5.58 3.37 16.90
CA ARG A 166 4.77 4.20 17.80
C ARG A 166 3.69 5.00 17.08
N ASP A 167 3.85 5.21 15.78
CA ASP A 167 2.94 6.01 14.96
C ASP A 167 1.86 5.14 14.27
N ARG A 168 1.81 3.86 14.61
CA ARG A 168 0.83 2.93 14.02
C ARG A 168 -0.54 3.23 14.62
N LEU A 169 -1.51 3.47 13.74
CA LEU A 169 -2.92 3.52 14.12
C LEU A 169 -3.33 2.22 14.80
N SER A 170 -4.02 2.35 15.92
CA SER A 170 -4.67 1.26 16.63
C SER A 170 -5.85 0.72 15.82
N ARG A 171 -6.25 -0.54 16.11
CA ARG A 171 -7.42 -1.15 15.46
C ARG A 171 -8.71 -0.39 15.74
N SER A 172 -8.83 0.21 16.92
CA SER A 172 -9.97 1.04 17.30
C SER A 172 -10.04 2.32 16.46
N GLU A 173 -8.93 3.00 16.24
CA GLU A 173 -8.88 4.20 15.38
C GLU A 173 -9.21 3.86 13.93
N ILE A 174 -8.67 2.75 13.41
CA ILE A 174 -9.00 2.28 12.06
C ILE A 174 -10.50 1.99 11.94
N SER A 175 -11.10 1.30 12.91
CA SER A 175 -12.53 1.01 12.90
C SER A 175 -13.39 2.28 13.00
N ALA A 176 -13.02 3.22 13.88
CA ALA A 176 -13.72 4.49 14.03
C ALA A 176 -13.64 5.33 12.74
N TYR A 177 -12.48 5.36 12.10
CA TYR A 177 -12.28 6.04 10.83
C TYR A 177 -13.14 5.43 9.72
N ARG A 178 -13.12 4.09 9.56
CA ARG A 178 -13.97 3.41 8.57
C ARG A 178 -15.46 3.70 8.78
N GLN A 179 -15.92 3.73 10.04
CA GLN A 179 -17.30 4.08 10.37
C GLN A 179 -17.61 5.53 10.00
N LYS A 180 -16.71 6.47 10.32
CA LYS A 180 -16.84 7.90 9.97
C LYS A 180 -16.90 8.11 8.45
N MET A 181 -16.13 7.34 7.69
CA MET A 181 -16.06 7.42 6.22
C MET A 181 -17.14 6.59 5.50
N GLY A 182 -18.01 5.88 6.22
CA GLY A 182 -19.03 5.02 5.60
C GLY A 182 -18.47 3.80 4.85
N GLN A 183 -17.20 3.43 5.07
CA GLN A 183 -16.49 2.35 4.40
C GLN A 183 -16.86 0.98 5.00
N GLN A 184 -18.11 0.57 4.82
CA GLN A 184 -18.67 -0.62 5.47
C GLN A 184 -18.68 -1.87 4.58
N ARG A 185 -18.55 -1.71 3.26
CA ARG A 185 -18.68 -2.84 2.32
C ARG A 185 -17.34 -3.52 2.08
N ARG A 186 -17.29 -4.83 2.30
CA ARG A 186 -16.14 -5.67 1.93
C ARG A 186 -16.16 -5.96 0.43
N TRP A 187 -15.01 -5.83 -0.22
CA TRP A 187 -14.82 -6.12 -1.64
C TRP A 187 -15.31 -7.51 -2.07
N SER A 188 -15.05 -8.52 -1.24
CA SER A 188 -15.46 -9.90 -1.52
C SER A 188 -16.98 -10.08 -1.59
N ALA A 189 -17.76 -9.26 -0.86
CA ALA A 189 -19.22 -9.26 -0.95
C ALA A 189 -19.70 -8.62 -2.27
N LEU A 190 -19.01 -7.58 -2.72
CA LEU A 190 -19.29 -6.91 -3.99
C LEU A 190 -19.12 -7.89 -5.17
N ASN A 191 -17.99 -8.61 -5.22
CA ASN A 191 -17.68 -9.56 -6.29
C ASN A 191 -18.67 -10.73 -6.34
N LYS A 192 -19.13 -11.23 -5.20
CA LYS A 192 -20.18 -12.27 -5.16
C LYS A 192 -21.49 -11.78 -5.77
N SER A 193 -21.87 -10.52 -5.51
CA SER A 193 -23.10 -9.96 -6.09
C SER A 193 -22.98 -9.75 -7.61
N MET A 194 -21.82 -9.30 -8.09
CA MET A 194 -21.56 -9.16 -9.53
C MET A 194 -21.56 -10.52 -10.24
N ALA A 195 -20.86 -11.52 -9.70
CA ALA A 195 -20.85 -12.87 -10.26
C ALA A 195 -22.27 -13.46 -10.35
N LYS A 196 -23.10 -13.26 -9.32
CA LYS A 196 -24.49 -13.71 -9.33
C LYS A 196 -25.33 -13.00 -10.41
N LYS A 197 -25.13 -11.69 -10.63
CA LYS A 197 -25.82 -10.94 -11.70
C LYS A 197 -25.44 -11.44 -13.08
N ILE A 198 -24.16 -11.69 -13.33
CA ILE A 198 -23.68 -12.20 -14.63
C ILE A 198 -24.28 -13.56 -14.95
N VAL A 199 -24.26 -14.49 -13.98
CA VAL A 199 -24.87 -15.82 -14.14
C VAL A 199 -26.39 -15.74 -14.35
N GLY A 200 -27.07 -14.84 -13.64
CA GLY A 200 -28.50 -14.60 -13.82
C GLY A 200 -28.86 -14.06 -15.20
N ALA A 201 -28.11 -13.08 -15.70
CA ALA A 201 -28.31 -12.50 -17.03
C ALA A 201 -28.09 -13.52 -18.14
N ALA A 202 -27.05 -14.35 -18.05
CA ALA A 202 -26.78 -15.42 -19.02
C ALA A 202 -27.90 -16.47 -19.08
N LYS A 203 -28.62 -16.70 -17.97
CA LYS A 203 -29.74 -17.65 -17.92
C LYS A 203 -31.05 -17.09 -18.47
N ALA A 204 -31.20 -15.77 -18.51
CA ALA A 204 -32.43 -15.09 -18.95
C ALA A 204 -32.43 -14.70 -20.43
N ALA A 205 -31.30 -14.82 -21.13
CA ALA A 205 -31.24 -14.58 -22.57
C ALA A 205 -31.99 -15.70 -23.32
N PRO A 206 -33.09 -15.38 -24.04
CA PRO A 206 -33.78 -16.36 -24.87
C PRO A 206 -32.85 -16.85 -25.99
N LYS A 207 -32.91 -18.15 -26.26
CA LYS A 207 -32.16 -18.82 -27.33
C LYS A 207 -32.63 -18.39 -28.70
#